data_AF-A0A8K0U0X7-F1
#
_entry.id   AF-A0A8K0U0X7-F1
#
_cell.length_a   1.000
_cell.length_b   1.000
_cell.length_c   1.000
_cell.angle_alpha   90.00
_cell.angle_beta   90.00
_cell.angle_gamma   90.00
#
_symmetry.space_group_name_H-M   'P 1'
#
loop_
_entity.id
_entity.type
_entity.pdbx_description
1 polymer ?
#
loop_
_entity_poly.entity_id
_entity_poly.type
_entity_poly.pdbx_seq_one_letter_code
_entity_poly.pdbx_strand_id
1 'polypeptide(L)'
;MSSRLNSLQQNSERLLRDDASKAMDALLTLVSGIEWLYNVTERQNAILGTCRDSQMTRTAMQIRSSFAVDCKGQSRVVHNHFKYLHDKSRSLMEMYAELTTDLTHEITVAKGRIKRLHEMLQVAEQLRQGSEAQRQSLIDQKATAEAHVRTAEETRRAAERKQEGMESARVVRNIFTLGLGEVFDLFDLNEEIEDAERVIASTRRNVQQCEESIRNADAGLSCIKDEVQRLNDLRSCVQEQEGVLDNTVSQGEGIRARTIDLTNKALDVSVYVGKLAARSEMLRMNFTAEEFARGVLDFGRCMTMEGRVGGLLESHPGRLQGTLEMIANSGAGVTEGRSDCNIDDML
;
A
#
# COMPACT_ATOMS: atom_id res chain seq x y z
N MET A 1 -0.58 -7.71 8.43
CA MET A 1 -1.36 -6.71 7.67
C MET A 1 -2.18 -7.34 6.54
N SER A 2 -1.60 -8.20 5.68
CA SER A 2 -2.34 -8.87 4.60
C SER A 2 -3.57 -9.66 5.06
N SER A 3 -3.53 -10.27 6.25
CA SER A 3 -4.71 -10.95 6.84
C SER A 3 -5.84 -9.99 7.22
N ARG A 4 -5.52 -8.80 7.75
CA ARG A 4 -6.50 -7.75 8.10
C ARG A 4 -7.13 -7.17 6.83
N LEU A 5 -6.33 -6.87 5.80
CA LEU A 5 -6.85 -6.40 4.51
C LEU A 5 -7.76 -7.45 3.87
N ASN A 6 -7.33 -8.71 3.81
CA ASN A 6 -8.15 -9.79 3.25
C ASN A 6 -9.46 -9.97 4.02
N SER A 7 -9.44 -9.89 5.35
CA SER A 7 -10.67 -9.95 6.16
C SER A 7 -11.59 -8.77 5.89
N LEU A 8 -11.05 -7.56 5.76
CA LEU A 8 -11.85 -6.38 5.43
C LEU A 8 -12.44 -6.46 4.02
N GLN A 9 -11.66 -6.94 3.06
CA GLN A 9 -12.14 -7.17 1.70
C GLN A 9 -13.26 -8.21 1.67
N GLN A 10 -13.09 -9.35 2.35
CA GLN A 10 -14.15 -10.37 2.45
C GLN A 10 -15.41 -9.82 3.14
N ASN A 11 -15.25 -9.02 4.21
CA ASN A 11 -16.38 -8.40 4.89
C ASN A 11 -17.09 -7.36 4.01
N SER A 12 -16.34 -6.57 3.25
CA SER A 12 -16.88 -5.61 2.28
C SER A 12 -17.62 -6.33 1.14
N GLU A 13 -17.03 -7.38 0.58
CA GLU A 13 -17.65 -8.22 -0.46
C GLU A 13 -18.93 -8.89 0.06
N ARG A 14 -18.93 -9.40 1.29
CA ARG A 14 -20.12 -9.97 1.92
C ARG A 14 -21.20 -8.93 2.13
N LEU A 15 -20.84 -7.72 2.58
CA LEU A 15 -21.78 -6.62 2.75
C LEU A 15 -22.43 -6.23 1.43
N LEU A 16 -21.61 -6.07 0.38
CA LEU A 16 -22.05 -5.69 -0.95
C LEU A 16 -22.88 -6.81 -1.61
N ARG A 17 -22.48 -8.07 -1.47
CA ARG A 17 -23.18 -9.18 -2.14
C ARG A 17 -24.44 -9.61 -1.39
N ASP A 18 -24.35 -9.81 -0.08
CA ASP A 18 -25.41 -10.49 0.65
C ASP A 18 -26.36 -9.50 1.34
N ASP A 19 -25.80 -8.59 2.14
CA ASP A 19 -26.59 -7.68 2.97
C ASP A 19 -27.28 -6.61 2.11
N ALA A 20 -26.57 -6.05 1.12
CA ALA A 20 -27.16 -5.10 0.18
C ALA A 20 -28.14 -5.76 -0.80
N SER A 21 -27.92 -7.01 -1.23
CA SER A 21 -28.91 -7.73 -2.06
C SER A 21 -30.22 -7.95 -1.30
N LYS A 22 -30.18 -8.33 -0.02
CA LYS A 22 -31.39 -8.48 0.81
C LYS A 22 -32.14 -7.16 0.98
N ALA A 23 -31.39 -6.08 1.23
CA ALA A 23 -31.98 -4.74 1.30
C ALA A 23 -32.65 -4.36 -0.04
N MET A 24 -32.02 -4.73 -1.15
CA MET A 24 -32.54 -4.50 -2.50
C MET A 24 -33.81 -5.31 -2.77
N ASP A 25 -33.85 -6.59 -2.40
CA ASP A 25 -35.03 -7.45 -2.58
C ASP A 25 -36.24 -6.92 -1.80
N ALA A 26 -36.00 -6.46 -0.57
CA ALA A 26 -37.03 -5.82 0.25
C ALA A 26 -37.52 -4.50 -0.40
N LEU A 27 -36.61 -3.69 -0.94
CA LEU A 27 -36.94 -2.46 -1.62
C LEU A 27 -37.75 -2.69 -2.90
N LEU A 28 -37.37 -3.68 -3.72
CA LEU A 28 -38.11 -4.05 -4.93
C LEU A 28 -39.53 -4.50 -4.59
N THR A 29 -39.69 -5.29 -3.52
CA THR A 29 -41.02 -5.71 -3.05
C THR A 29 -41.89 -4.51 -2.70
N LEU A 30 -41.34 -3.53 -1.97
CA LEU A 30 -42.04 -2.28 -1.62
C LEU A 30 -42.40 -1.47 -2.87
N VAL A 31 -41.46 -1.30 -3.79
CA VAL A 31 -41.67 -0.55 -5.04
C VAL A 31 -42.77 -1.18 -5.89
N SER A 32 -42.76 -2.50 -6.08
CA SER A 32 -43.83 -3.21 -6.79
C SER A 32 -45.20 -3.02 -6.14
N GLY A 33 -45.24 -2.99 -4.79
CA GLY A 33 -46.47 -2.67 -4.05
C GLY A 33 -46.96 -1.24 -4.31
N ILE A 34 -46.05 -0.26 -4.29
CA ILE A 34 -46.37 1.15 -4.60
C ILE A 34 -46.88 1.29 -6.03
N GLU A 35 -46.24 0.65 -7.01
CA GLU A 35 -46.67 0.68 -8.42
C GLU A 35 -48.04 0.04 -8.61
N TRP A 36 -48.32 -1.06 -7.92
CA TRP A 36 -49.64 -1.69 -7.94
C TRP A 36 -50.71 -0.74 -7.38
N LEU A 37 -50.45 -0.11 -6.23
CA LEU A 37 -51.35 0.89 -5.63
C LEU A 37 -51.61 2.06 -6.56
N TYR A 38 -50.57 2.56 -7.21
CA TYR A 38 -50.68 3.65 -8.18
C TYR A 38 -51.61 3.25 -9.34
N ASN A 39 -51.35 2.11 -9.97
CA ASN A 39 -52.15 1.61 -11.10
C ASN A 39 -53.61 1.34 -10.73
N VAL A 40 -53.87 0.81 -9.53
CA VAL A 40 -55.24 0.62 -9.03
C VAL A 40 -55.93 1.95 -8.78
N THR A 41 -55.21 2.93 -8.22
CA THR A 41 -55.76 4.27 -7.94
C THR A 41 -56.10 5.02 -9.23
N GLU A 42 -55.22 5.00 -10.24
CA GLU A 42 -55.47 5.56 -11.57
C GLU A 42 -56.68 4.91 -12.24
N ARG A 43 -56.76 3.57 -12.25
CA ARG A 43 -57.90 2.83 -12.83
C ARG A 43 -59.21 3.14 -12.11
N GLN A 44 -59.18 3.23 -10.78
CA GLN A 44 -60.36 3.60 -9.99
C GLN A 44 -60.82 5.03 -10.30
N ASN A 45 -59.90 5.99 -10.39
CA ASN A 45 -60.24 7.38 -10.76
C ASN A 45 -60.88 7.46 -12.16
N ALA A 46 -60.39 6.65 -13.12
CA ALA A 46 -60.99 6.56 -14.45
C ALA A 46 -62.40 5.93 -14.45
N ILE A 47 -62.64 4.90 -13.62
CA ILE A 47 -63.94 4.22 -13.49
C ILE A 47 -64.96 5.06 -12.70
N LEU A 48 -64.52 5.79 -11.67
CA LEU A 48 -65.39 6.69 -10.88
C LEU A 48 -65.88 7.88 -11.69
N GLY A 49 -65.17 8.27 -12.76
CA GLY A 49 -65.66 9.22 -13.75
C GLY A 49 -66.83 8.72 -14.60
N THR A 50 -67.12 7.40 -14.60
CA THR A 50 -68.09 6.77 -15.53
C THR A 50 -69.16 5.90 -14.86
N CYS A 51 -68.94 5.37 -13.65
CA CYS A 51 -69.88 4.46 -12.96
C CYS A 51 -70.46 5.04 -11.67
N ARG A 52 -71.77 4.86 -11.47
CA ARG A 52 -72.56 5.33 -10.31
C ARG A 52 -72.81 4.23 -9.26
N ASP A 53 -72.02 3.15 -9.29
CA ASP A 53 -72.24 1.99 -8.41
C ASP A 53 -71.47 2.11 -7.09
N SER A 54 -72.22 2.35 -6.01
CA SER A 54 -71.69 2.68 -4.69
C SER A 54 -71.02 1.51 -3.97
N GLN A 55 -71.42 0.26 -4.28
CA GLN A 55 -70.94 -0.93 -3.58
C GLN A 55 -69.57 -1.41 -4.11
N MET A 56 -69.36 -1.35 -5.43
CA MET A 56 -68.04 -1.59 -6.03
C MET A 56 -67.03 -0.55 -5.56
N THR A 57 -67.44 0.72 -5.50
CA THR A 57 -66.59 1.82 -5.02
C THR A 57 -66.11 1.60 -3.58
N ARG A 58 -67.03 1.17 -2.68
CA ARG A 58 -66.70 0.90 -1.27
C ARG A 58 -65.72 -0.26 -1.10
N THR A 59 -65.92 -1.35 -1.83
CA THR A 59 -65.04 -2.54 -1.78
C THR A 59 -63.64 -2.18 -2.31
N ALA A 60 -63.58 -1.43 -3.40
CA ALA A 60 -62.35 -0.97 -4.02
C ALA A 60 -61.55 -0.01 -3.11
N MET A 61 -62.23 0.86 -2.35
CA MET A 61 -61.61 1.71 -1.32
C MET A 61 -61.07 0.91 -0.13
N GLN A 62 -61.78 -0.12 0.33
CA GLN A 62 -61.31 -0.98 1.42
C GLN A 62 -60.05 -1.76 1.03
N ILE A 63 -60.02 -2.34 -0.18
CA ILE A 63 -58.84 -3.04 -0.71
C ILE A 63 -57.64 -2.09 -0.80
N ARG A 64 -57.85 -0.87 -1.33
CA ARG A 64 -56.80 0.17 -1.42
C ARG A 64 -56.26 0.58 -0.04
N SER A 65 -57.15 0.75 0.94
CA SER A 65 -56.77 1.12 2.30
C SER A 65 -55.97 0.02 3.00
N SER A 66 -56.40 -1.24 2.90
CA SER A 66 -55.66 -2.39 3.46
C SER A 66 -54.26 -2.48 2.85
N PHE A 67 -54.17 -2.40 1.53
CA PHE A 67 -52.88 -2.54 0.85
C PHE A 67 -51.95 -1.35 1.12
N ALA A 68 -52.49 -0.14 1.32
CA ALA A 68 -51.70 1.01 1.76
C ALA A 68 -51.09 0.81 3.16
N VAL A 69 -51.82 0.14 4.07
CA VAL A 69 -51.30 -0.26 5.39
C VAL A 69 -50.20 -1.32 5.23
N ASP A 70 -50.37 -2.29 4.34
CA ASP A 70 -49.35 -3.31 4.05
C ASP A 70 -48.06 -2.70 3.49
N CYS A 71 -48.17 -1.78 2.54
CA CYS A 71 -47.01 -1.01 2.04
C CYS A 71 -46.33 -0.18 3.14
N LYS A 72 -47.09 0.36 4.10
CA LYS A 72 -46.54 1.05 5.27
C LYS A 72 -45.86 0.10 6.27
N GLY A 73 -46.34 -1.14 6.37
CA GLY A 73 -45.65 -2.21 7.09
C GLY A 73 -44.33 -2.59 6.41
N GLN A 74 -44.35 -2.78 5.10
CA GLN A 74 -43.16 -3.10 4.31
C GLN A 74 -42.12 -1.97 4.32
N SER A 75 -42.54 -0.71 4.35
CA SER A 75 -41.60 0.41 4.48
C SER A 75 -40.79 0.33 5.78
N ARG A 76 -41.38 -0.08 6.91
CA ARG A 76 -40.62 -0.35 8.15
C ARG A 76 -39.56 -1.43 7.97
N VAL A 77 -39.89 -2.50 7.25
CA VAL A 77 -38.96 -3.60 6.97
C VAL A 77 -37.79 -3.10 6.14
N VAL A 78 -38.06 -2.36 5.06
CA VAL A 78 -37.02 -1.77 4.19
C VAL A 78 -36.16 -0.78 4.98
N HIS A 79 -36.76 0.12 5.76
CA HIS A 79 -36.03 1.05 6.64
C HIS A 79 -35.02 0.31 7.55
N ASN A 80 -35.45 -0.76 8.21
CA ASN A 80 -34.58 -1.53 9.10
C ASN A 80 -33.40 -2.18 8.35
N HIS A 81 -33.63 -2.73 7.15
CA HIS A 81 -32.54 -3.30 6.34
C HIS A 81 -31.52 -2.25 5.91
N PHE A 82 -31.99 -1.09 5.45
CA PHE A 82 -31.11 0.00 5.02
C PHE A 82 -30.40 0.69 6.19
N LYS A 83 -31.05 0.80 7.36
CA LYS A 83 -30.39 1.24 8.60
C LYS A 83 -29.27 0.30 9.02
N TYR A 84 -29.54 -1.01 9.03
CA TYR A 84 -28.53 -2.02 9.31
C TYR A 84 -27.37 -1.98 8.31
N LEU A 85 -27.67 -1.82 7.02
CA LEU A 85 -26.66 -1.68 5.97
C LEU A 85 -25.80 -0.44 6.18
N HIS A 86 -26.41 0.71 6.50
CA HIS A 86 -25.71 1.94 6.85
C HIS A 86 -24.77 1.74 8.05
N ASP A 87 -25.27 1.20 9.16
CA ASP A 87 -24.50 1.04 10.39
C ASP A 87 -23.30 0.09 10.19
N LYS A 88 -23.50 -0.99 9.42
CA LYS A 88 -22.40 -1.89 9.03
C LYS A 88 -21.39 -1.25 8.09
N SER A 89 -21.87 -0.51 7.08
CA SER A 89 -20.98 0.18 6.13
C SER A 89 -20.12 1.22 6.84
N ARG A 90 -20.71 1.96 7.80
CA ARG A 90 -20.00 2.90 8.67
C ARG A 90 -18.91 2.22 9.50
N SER A 91 -19.22 1.10 10.16
CA SER A 91 -18.22 0.34 10.92
C SER A 91 -17.06 -0.13 10.04
N LEU A 92 -17.35 -0.57 8.81
CA LEU A 92 -16.30 -0.92 7.83
C LEU A 92 -15.45 0.29 7.44
N MET A 93 -16.05 1.47 7.22
CA MET A 93 -15.30 2.70 6.93
C MET A 93 -14.35 3.07 8.06
N GLU A 94 -14.78 2.95 9.31
CA GLU A 94 -13.95 3.22 10.49
C GLU A 94 -12.75 2.26 10.55
N MET A 95 -12.96 0.95 10.32
CA MET A 95 -11.88 -0.03 10.24
C MET A 95 -10.93 0.22 9.06
N TYR A 96 -11.43 0.67 7.91
CA TYR A 96 -10.59 1.05 6.76
C TYR A 96 -9.74 2.28 7.08
N ALA A 97 -10.29 3.29 7.76
CA ALA A 97 -9.54 4.49 8.14
C ALA A 97 -8.38 4.15 9.10
N GLU A 98 -8.62 3.25 10.07
CA GLU A 98 -7.57 2.73 10.95
C GLU A 98 -6.48 1.99 10.15
N LEU A 99 -6.88 1.05 9.28
CA LEU A 99 -5.92 0.31 8.45
C LEU A 99 -5.09 1.21 7.52
N THR A 100 -5.70 2.23 6.90
CA THR A 100 -4.97 3.19 6.06
C THR A 100 -3.93 3.96 6.86
N THR A 101 -4.26 4.32 8.11
CA THR A 101 -3.32 5.02 9.01
C THR A 101 -2.13 4.11 9.35
N ASP A 102 -2.39 2.86 9.73
CA ASP A 102 -1.34 1.87 10.02
C ASP A 102 -0.44 1.64 8.79
N LEU A 103 -1.03 1.46 7.60
CA LEU A 103 -0.27 1.23 6.36
C LEU A 103 0.59 2.44 5.98
N THR A 104 0.05 3.65 6.12
CA THR A 104 0.80 4.90 5.86
C THR A 104 2.00 5.03 6.78
N HIS A 105 1.85 4.63 8.05
CA HIS A 105 2.96 4.58 9.00
C HIS A 105 4.05 3.60 8.54
N GLU A 106 3.68 2.37 8.19
CA GLU A 106 4.63 1.34 7.72
C GLU A 106 5.36 1.76 6.43
N ILE A 107 4.66 2.37 5.47
CA ILE A 107 5.28 2.94 4.24
C ILE A 107 6.32 3.99 4.60
N THR A 108 5.99 4.89 5.54
CA THR A 108 6.91 5.93 6.00
C THR A 108 8.17 5.32 6.66
N VAL A 109 7.99 4.28 7.47
CA VAL A 109 9.10 3.54 8.08
C VAL A 109 9.96 2.84 7.02
N ALA A 110 9.34 2.19 6.02
CA ALA A 110 10.03 1.55 4.91
C ALA A 110 10.87 2.55 4.10
N LYS A 111 10.28 3.69 3.72
CA LYS A 111 11.00 4.81 3.05
C LYS A 111 12.19 5.29 3.88
N GLY A 112 12.02 5.43 5.19
CA GLY A 112 13.11 5.77 6.11
C GLY A 112 14.22 4.72 6.19
N ARG A 113 13.89 3.42 6.07
CA ARG A 113 14.88 2.34 5.98
C ARG A 113 15.63 2.36 4.66
N ILE A 114 14.94 2.56 3.53
CA ILE A 114 15.56 2.67 2.20
C ILE A 114 16.56 3.84 2.16
N LYS A 115 16.18 4.99 2.71
CA LYS A 115 17.08 6.15 2.79
C LYS A 115 18.35 5.82 3.59
N ARG A 116 18.21 5.20 4.77
CA ARG A 116 19.37 4.77 5.58
C ARG A 116 20.25 3.75 4.86
N LEU A 117 19.66 2.79 4.15
CA LEU A 117 20.42 1.84 3.34
C LEU A 117 21.18 2.53 2.20
N HIS A 118 20.59 3.55 1.58
CA HIS A 118 21.27 4.36 0.58
C HIS A 118 22.48 5.11 1.17
N GLU A 119 22.33 5.73 2.35
CA GLU A 119 23.43 6.39 3.06
C GLU A 119 24.53 5.39 3.43
N MET A 120 24.18 4.19 3.92
CA MET A 120 25.16 3.14 4.22
C MET A 120 25.91 2.65 2.97
N LEU A 121 25.22 2.50 1.83
CA LEU A 121 25.84 2.14 0.55
C LEU A 121 26.82 3.22 0.08
N GLN A 122 26.49 4.50 0.24
CA GLN A 122 27.41 5.59 -0.09
C GLN A 122 28.69 5.53 0.77
N VAL A 123 28.55 5.30 2.08
CA VAL A 123 29.71 5.16 2.98
C VAL A 123 30.54 3.93 2.62
N ALA A 124 29.90 2.78 2.35
CA ALA A 124 30.60 1.56 1.97
C ALA A 124 31.36 1.73 0.64
N GLU A 125 30.79 2.43 -0.33
CA GLU A 125 31.43 2.74 -1.60
C GLU A 125 32.62 3.70 -1.44
N GLN A 126 32.53 4.70 -0.55
CA GLN A 126 33.67 5.56 -0.20
C GLN A 126 34.79 4.76 0.47
N LEU A 127 34.46 3.84 1.39
CA LEU A 127 35.45 2.95 2.02
C LEU A 127 36.12 2.02 0.99
N ARG A 128 35.35 1.51 0.02
CA ARG A 128 35.88 0.71 -1.09
C ARG A 128 36.90 1.51 -1.91
N GLN A 129 36.53 2.71 -2.33
CA GLN A 129 37.41 3.58 -3.13
C GLN A 129 38.69 3.96 -2.37
N GLY A 130 38.58 4.29 -1.07
CA GLY A 130 39.74 4.57 -0.22
C GLY A 130 40.66 3.37 -0.07
N SER A 131 40.10 2.18 0.15
CA SER A 131 40.86 0.93 0.27
C SER A 131 41.53 0.52 -1.06
N GLU A 132 40.87 0.77 -2.20
CA GLU A 132 41.46 0.56 -3.53
C GLU A 132 42.62 1.50 -3.81
N ALA A 133 42.49 2.78 -3.45
CA ALA A 133 43.56 3.75 -3.58
C ALA A 133 44.77 3.37 -2.68
N GLN A 134 44.51 2.95 -1.44
CA GLN A 134 45.56 2.46 -0.55
C GLN A 134 46.26 1.21 -1.12
N ARG A 135 45.50 0.25 -1.66
CA ARG A 135 46.06 -0.94 -2.31
C ARG A 135 46.94 -0.56 -3.50
N GLN A 136 46.49 0.36 -4.34
CA GLN A 136 47.26 0.82 -5.49
C GLN A 136 48.58 1.48 -5.05
N SER A 137 48.53 2.31 -4.01
CA SER A 137 49.74 2.91 -3.44
C SER A 137 50.74 1.87 -2.93
N LEU A 138 50.27 0.79 -2.29
CA LEU A 138 51.14 -0.33 -1.86
C LEU A 138 51.77 -1.07 -3.04
N ILE A 139 51.02 -1.24 -4.14
CA ILE A 139 51.55 -1.84 -5.38
C ILE A 139 52.66 -0.96 -5.98
N ASP A 140 52.45 0.36 -6.03
CA ASP A 140 53.43 1.30 -6.57
C ASP A 140 54.70 1.36 -5.68
N GLN A 141 54.52 1.33 -4.35
CA GLN A 141 55.63 1.23 -3.40
C GLN A 141 56.43 -0.07 -3.57
N LYS A 142 55.75 -1.21 -3.74
CA LYS A 142 56.38 -2.50 -4.04
C LYS A 142 57.20 -2.42 -5.33
N ALA A 143 56.63 -1.90 -6.41
CA ALA A 143 57.32 -1.77 -7.70
C ALA A 143 58.58 -0.89 -7.59
N THR A 144 58.49 0.20 -6.84
CA THR A 144 59.64 1.09 -6.56
C THR A 144 60.72 0.37 -5.75
N ALA A 145 60.33 -0.37 -4.71
CA ALA A 145 61.26 -1.17 -3.90
C ALA A 145 61.95 -2.27 -4.74
N GLU A 146 61.22 -2.95 -5.62
CA GLU A 146 61.79 -3.92 -6.56
C GLU A 146 62.79 -3.29 -7.54
N ALA A 147 62.51 -2.08 -8.04
CA ALA A 147 63.44 -1.34 -8.88
C ALA A 147 64.75 -1.02 -8.11
N HIS A 148 64.65 -0.58 -6.85
CA HIS A 148 65.83 -0.37 -6.00
C HIS A 148 66.65 -1.64 -5.76
N VAL A 149 65.98 -2.80 -5.57
CA VAL A 149 66.69 -4.09 -5.47
C VAL A 149 67.46 -4.38 -6.77
N ARG A 150 66.85 -4.18 -7.94
CA ARG A 150 67.54 -4.40 -9.23
C ARG A 150 68.75 -3.50 -9.39
N THR A 151 68.60 -2.20 -9.10
CA THR A 151 69.73 -1.26 -9.16
C THR A 151 70.85 -1.67 -8.18
N ALA A 152 70.50 -2.05 -6.95
CA ALA A 152 71.49 -2.51 -5.97
C ALA A 152 72.19 -3.82 -6.40
N GLU A 153 71.46 -4.75 -7.00
CA GLU A 153 72.02 -5.97 -7.59
C GLU A 153 72.95 -5.68 -8.77
N GLU A 154 72.60 -4.73 -9.63
CA GLU A 154 73.45 -4.27 -10.73
C GLU A 154 74.74 -3.62 -10.22
N THR A 155 74.64 -2.75 -9.21
CA THR A 155 75.80 -2.14 -8.54
C THR A 155 76.68 -3.20 -7.90
N ARG A 156 76.10 -4.17 -7.20
CA ARG A 156 76.84 -5.29 -6.60
C ARG A 156 77.57 -6.11 -7.68
N ARG A 157 76.88 -6.49 -8.77
CA ARG A 157 77.49 -7.21 -9.89
C ARG A 157 78.56 -6.40 -10.63
N ALA A 158 78.45 -5.07 -10.63
CA ALA A 158 79.47 -4.20 -11.21
C ALA A 158 80.70 -4.09 -10.30
N ALA A 159 80.51 -4.03 -8.98
CA ALA A 159 81.57 -4.08 -7.98
C ALA A 159 82.29 -5.44 -8.00
N GLU A 160 81.56 -6.56 -8.03
CA GLU A 160 82.11 -7.92 -8.19
C GLU A 160 82.97 -8.03 -9.46
N ARG A 161 82.48 -7.55 -10.62
CA ARG A 161 83.24 -7.55 -11.87
C ARG A 161 84.50 -6.66 -11.81
N LYS A 162 84.44 -5.52 -11.11
CA LYS A 162 85.61 -4.67 -10.88
C LYS A 162 86.61 -5.36 -9.95
N GLN A 163 86.16 -6.09 -8.95
CA GLN A 163 87.01 -6.88 -8.06
C GLN A 163 87.73 -7.99 -8.84
N GLU A 164 87.03 -8.74 -9.69
CA GLU A 164 87.62 -9.76 -10.59
C GLU A 164 88.60 -9.16 -11.62
N GLY A 165 88.25 -8.00 -12.19
CA GLY A 165 89.13 -7.26 -13.10
C GLY A 165 90.36 -6.66 -12.41
N MET A 166 90.19 -6.23 -11.16
CA MET A 166 91.31 -5.79 -10.31
C MET A 166 92.18 -6.98 -9.92
N GLU A 167 91.65 -8.17 -9.63
CA GLU A 167 92.44 -9.40 -9.39
C GLU A 167 93.36 -9.75 -10.57
N SER A 168 92.92 -9.49 -11.80
CA SER A 168 93.75 -9.72 -12.99
C SER A 168 94.80 -8.60 -13.21
N ALA A 169 94.49 -7.34 -12.86
CA ALA A 169 95.46 -6.24 -12.80
C ALA A 169 96.43 -6.35 -11.60
N ARG A 170 96.02 -7.06 -10.54
CA ARG A 170 96.71 -7.33 -9.28
C ARG A 170 98.02 -8.07 -9.50
N VAL A 171 97.99 -9.09 -10.36
CA VAL A 171 99.17 -9.87 -10.75
C VAL A 171 100.24 -8.95 -11.36
N VAL A 172 99.82 -7.96 -12.14
CA VAL A 172 100.74 -7.03 -12.82
C VAL A 172 101.20 -5.91 -11.89
N ARG A 173 100.32 -5.34 -11.05
CA ARG A 173 100.63 -4.19 -10.18
C ARG A 173 101.35 -4.58 -8.87
N ASN A 174 101.14 -5.78 -8.32
CA ASN A 174 101.90 -6.29 -7.16
C ASN A 174 103.38 -6.49 -7.45
N ILE A 175 103.71 -6.80 -8.70
CA ILE A 175 105.09 -6.87 -9.16
C ILE A 175 105.78 -5.50 -9.06
N PHE A 176 105.03 -4.38 -9.21
CA PHE A 176 105.59 -3.03 -9.28
C PHE A 176 105.40 -2.15 -8.03
N THR A 177 104.44 -2.44 -7.15
CA THR A 177 104.06 -1.51 -6.06
C THR A 177 104.23 -2.06 -4.63
N LEU A 178 104.86 -3.23 -4.46
CA LEU A 178 105.16 -3.83 -3.14
C LEU A 178 103.93 -3.90 -2.20
N GLY A 179 102.75 -4.20 -2.75
CA GLY A 179 101.55 -4.54 -1.97
C GLY A 179 100.83 -3.37 -1.26
N LEU A 180 101.34 -2.14 -1.28
CA LEU A 180 100.72 -1.01 -0.57
C LEU A 180 99.52 -0.39 -1.29
N GLY A 181 99.43 -0.57 -2.61
CA GLY A 181 98.32 -0.05 -3.41
C GLY A 181 97.03 -0.88 -3.32
N GLU A 182 97.11 -2.16 -2.92
CA GLU A 182 95.98 -3.09 -2.91
C GLU A 182 94.99 -2.85 -1.78
N VAL A 183 95.50 -2.43 -0.61
CA VAL A 183 94.70 -2.39 0.61
C VAL A 183 93.62 -1.31 0.54
N PHE A 184 93.94 -0.15 -0.05
CA PHE A 184 92.98 0.95 -0.15
C PHE A 184 91.90 0.71 -1.22
N ASP A 185 92.24 0.14 -2.38
CA ASP A 185 91.27 -0.11 -3.46
C ASP A 185 90.27 -1.26 -3.13
N LEU A 186 90.72 -2.30 -2.40
CA LEU A 186 89.88 -3.45 -2.02
C LEU A 186 88.98 -3.17 -0.81
N PHE A 187 89.38 -2.27 0.10
CA PHE A 187 88.54 -1.88 1.25
C PHE A 187 87.29 -1.14 0.78
N ASP A 188 87.42 -0.15 -0.11
CA ASP A 188 86.28 0.60 -0.68
C ASP A 188 85.31 -0.33 -1.45
N LEU A 189 85.82 -1.28 -2.23
CA LEU A 189 85.00 -2.22 -3.00
C LEU A 189 84.26 -3.24 -2.11
N ASN A 190 84.89 -3.73 -1.05
CA ASN A 190 84.22 -4.61 -0.08
C ASN A 190 83.15 -3.86 0.73
N GLU A 191 83.42 -2.60 1.11
CA GLU A 191 82.45 -1.76 1.80
C GLU A 191 81.24 -1.46 0.89
N GLU A 192 81.46 -1.18 -0.41
CA GLU A 192 80.40 -1.02 -1.41
C GLU A 192 79.54 -2.30 -1.58
N ILE A 193 80.16 -3.49 -1.59
CA ILE A 193 79.44 -4.77 -1.66
C ILE A 193 78.62 -5.00 -0.38
N GLU A 194 79.21 -4.78 0.79
CA GLU A 194 78.54 -5.00 2.08
C GLU A 194 77.35 -4.04 2.28
N ASP A 195 77.51 -2.77 1.88
CA ASP A 195 76.41 -1.80 1.88
C ASP A 195 75.33 -2.15 0.85
N ALA A 196 75.70 -2.59 -0.36
CA ALA A 196 74.74 -3.07 -1.34
C ALA A 196 73.95 -4.29 -0.84
N GLU A 197 74.60 -5.23 -0.17
CA GLU A 197 73.94 -6.39 0.45
C GLU A 197 73.00 -5.99 1.59
N ARG A 198 73.41 -5.03 2.42
CA ARG A 198 72.57 -4.47 3.50
C ARG A 198 71.33 -3.79 2.92
N VAL A 199 71.47 -3.05 1.83
CA VAL A 199 70.36 -2.42 1.09
C VAL A 199 69.46 -3.45 0.43
N ILE A 200 70.01 -4.49 -0.21
CA ILE A 200 69.22 -5.58 -0.81
C ILE A 200 68.42 -6.31 0.28
N ALA A 201 69.04 -6.66 1.40
CA ALA A 201 68.41 -7.40 2.49
C ALA A 201 67.32 -6.58 3.20
N SER A 202 67.51 -5.27 3.37
CA SER A 202 66.49 -4.38 3.94
C SER A 202 65.33 -4.16 2.95
N THR A 203 65.63 -3.92 1.67
CA THR A 203 64.62 -3.66 0.64
C THR A 203 63.78 -4.91 0.34
N ARG A 204 64.38 -6.11 0.34
CA ARG A 204 63.63 -7.37 0.21
C ARG A 204 62.66 -7.60 1.37
N ARG A 205 63.05 -7.24 2.60
CA ARG A 205 62.12 -7.25 3.75
C ARG A 205 60.95 -6.28 3.55
N ASN A 206 61.22 -5.08 3.04
CA ASN A 206 60.17 -4.11 2.72
C ASN A 206 59.23 -4.62 1.62
N VAL A 207 59.74 -5.29 0.59
CA VAL A 207 58.92 -5.93 -0.46
C VAL A 207 57.99 -7.00 0.15
N GLN A 208 58.52 -7.89 0.99
CA GLN A 208 57.70 -8.91 1.67
C GLN A 208 56.61 -8.28 2.55
N GLN A 209 56.95 -7.22 3.29
CA GLN A 209 55.97 -6.48 4.10
C GLN A 209 54.89 -5.81 3.23
N CYS A 210 55.25 -5.26 2.06
CA CYS A 210 54.30 -4.72 1.10
C CYS A 210 53.39 -5.81 0.54
N GLU A 211 53.92 -6.99 0.21
CA GLU A 211 53.14 -8.14 -0.28
C GLU A 211 52.12 -8.64 0.75
N GLU A 212 52.51 -8.70 2.02
CA GLU A 212 51.59 -9.04 3.11
C GLU A 212 50.53 -7.95 3.30
N SER A 213 50.92 -6.68 3.23
CA SER A 213 49.99 -5.54 3.32
C SER A 213 48.99 -5.52 2.16
N ILE A 214 49.42 -5.86 0.94
CA ILE A 214 48.54 -5.98 -0.23
C ILE A 214 47.54 -7.13 -0.03
N ARG A 215 47.99 -8.30 0.44
CA ARG A 215 47.08 -9.44 0.72
C ARG A 215 46.04 -9.08 1.77
N ASN A 216 46.44 -8.36 2.83
CA ASN A 216 45.51 -7.88 3.85
C ASN A 216 44.52 -6.86 3.29
N ALA A 217 44.97 -5.95 2.41
CA ALA A 217 44.11 -4.99 1.73
C ALA A 217 43.12 -5.67 0.77
N ASP A 218 43.55 -6.70 0.02
CA ASP A 218 42.68 -7.50 -0.85
C ASP A 218 41.60 -8.24 -0.05
N ALA A 219 41.96 -8.84 1.09
CA ALA A 219 41.00 -9.47 1.99
C ALA A 219 39.97 -8.45 2.54
N GLY A 220 40.44 -7.27 2.97
CA GLY A 220 39.58 -6.18 3.40
C GLY A 220 38.62 -5.70 2.32
N LEU A 221 39.11 -5.54 1.08
CA LEU A 221 38.28 -5.19 -0.08
C LEU A 221 37.23 -6.25 -0.40
N SER A 222 37.55 -7.53 -0.24
CA SER A 222 36.57 -8.61 -0.40
C SER A 222 35.45 -8.47 0.62
N CYS A 223 35.77 -8.25 1.91
CA CYS A 223 34.77 -8.05 2.95
C CYS A 223 33.88 -6.82 2.68
N ILE A 224 34.46 -5.71 2.20
CA ILE A 224 33.68 -4.51 1.83
C ILE A 224 32.74 -4.81 0.66
N LYS A 225 33.21 -5.55 -0.37
CA LYS A 225 32.36 -5.96 -1.51
C LYS A 225 31.20 -6.84 -1.07
N ASP A 226 31.45 -7.81 -0.18
CA ASP A 226 30.41 -8.68 0.36
C ASP A 226 29.36 -7.88 1.14
N GLU A 227 29.80 -6.89 1.93
CA GLU A 227 28.89 -6.01 2.67
C GLU A 227 28.07 -5.08 1.75
N VAL A 228 28.69 -4.54 0.68
CA VAL A 228 27.97 -3.77 -0.35
C VAL A 228 26.91 -4.63 -1.03
N GLN A 229 27.22 -5.89 -1.35
CA GLN A 229 26.25 -6.81 -1.93
C GLN A 229 25.10 -7.07 -0.96
N ARG A 230 25.40 -7.37 0.31
CA ARG A 230 24.40 -7.57 1.37
C ARG A 230 23.47 -6.37 1.54
N LEU A 231 24.00 -5.15 1.50
CA LEU A 231 23.22 -3.92 1.59
C LEU A 231 22.35 -3.70 0.35
N ASN A 232 22.83 -4.04 -0.85
CA ASN A 232 22.02 -3.99 -2.07
C ASN A 232 20.85 -4.98 -2.02
N ASP A 233 21.10 -6.23 -1.60
CA ASP A 233 20.06 -7.26 -1.47
C ASP A 233 18.99 -6.83 -0.46
N LEU A 234 19.41 -6.27 0.69
CA LEU A 234 18.50 -5.74 1.69
C LEU A 234 17.69 -4.54 1.16
N ARG A 235 18.31 -3.64 0.40
CA ARG A 235 17.61 -2.51 -0.24
C ARG A 235 16.54 -3.01 -1.19
N SER A 236 16.86 -3.97 -2.06
CA SER A 236 15.90 -4.56 -2.99
C SER A 236 14.71 -5.21 -2.26
N CYS A 237 14.97 -5.96 -1.18
CA CYS A 237 13.92 -6.55 -0.36
C CYS A 237 12.99 -5.49 0.27
N VAL A 238 13.54 -4.40 0.83
CA VAL A 238 12.73 -3.32 1.42
C VAL A 238 11.95 -2.55 0.35
N GLN A 239 12.50 -2.36 -0.85
CA GLN A 239 11.80 -1.73 -1.98
C GLN A 239 10.62 -2.58 -2.46
N GLU A 240 10.79 -3.90 -2.52
CA GLU A 240 9.69 -4.82 -2.85
C GLU A 240 8.57 -4.73 -1.80
N GLN A 241 8.92 -4.68 -0.51
CA GLN A 241 7.97 -4.47 0.58
C GLN A 241 7.22 -3.13 0.48
N GLU A 242 7.92 -2.05 0.15
CA GLU A 242 7.30 -0.73 -0.10
C GLU A 242 6.27 -0.82 -1.23
N GLY A 243 6.63 -1.44 -2.37
CA GLY A 243 5.70 -1.61 -3.49
C GLY A 243 4.46 -2.44 -3.15
N VAL A 244 4.61 -3.49 -2.34
CA VAL A 244 3.47 -4.29 -1.84
C VAL A 244 2.58 -3.45 -0.92
N LEU A 245 3.15 -2.63 -0.04
CA LEU A 245 2.40 -1.76 0.86
C LEU A 245 1.64 -0.67 0.09
N ASP A 246 2.27 -0.01 -0.89
CA ASP A 246 1.61 1.00 -1.74
C ASP A 246 0.43 0.40 -2.50
N ASN A 247 0.61 -0.77 -3.12
CA ASN A 247 -0.47 -1.49 -3.79
C ASN A 247 -1.63 -1.82 -2.84
N THR A 248 -1.32 -2.21 -1.60
CA THR A 248 -2.30 -2.51 -0.55
C THR A 248 -3.10 -1.25 -0.17
N VAL A 249 -2.45 -0.09 -0.07
CA VAL A 249 -3.12 1.19 0.20
C VAL A 249 -4.07 1.56 -0.93
N SER A 250 -3.62 1.51 -2.19
CA SER A 250 -4.48 1.83 -3.34
C SER A 250 -5.70 0.91 -3.44
N GLN A 251 -5.54 -0.38 -3.16
CA GLN A 251 -6.68 -1.31 -3.07
C GLN A 251 -7.64 -0.95 -1.94
N GLY A 252 -7.11 -0.62 -0.76
CA GLY A 252 -7.89 -0.19 0.39
C GLY A 252 -8.69 1.10 0.14
N GLU A 253 -8.08 2.09 -0.53
CA GLU A 253 -8.75 3.33 -0.93
C GLU A 253 -9.90 3.09 -1.91
N GLY A 254 -9.70 2.19 -2.88
CA GLY A 254 -10.74 1.79 -3.81
C GLY A 254 -11.96 1.17 -3.11
N ILE A 255 -11.75 0.32 -2.10
CA ILE A 255 -12.84 -0.28 -1.32
C ILE A 255 -13.50 0.76 -0.41
N ARG A 256 -12.70 1.62 0.24
CA ARG A 256 -13.20 2.71 1.08
C ARG A 256 -14.11 3.66 0.31
N ALA A 257 -13.73 4.07 -0.90
CA ALA A 257 -14.55 4.94 -1.74
C ALA A 257 -15.93 4.32 -2.06
N ARG A 258 -15.96 3.03 -2.42
CA ARG A 258 -17.23 2.31 -2.64
C ARG A 258 -18.08 2.21 -1.38
N THR A 259 -17.44 1.97 -0.22
CA THR A 259 -18.14 1.85 1.06
C THR A 259 -18.73 3.19 1.52
N ILE A 260 -18.06 4.32 1.22
CA ILE A 260 -18.60 5.67 1.46
C ILE A 260 -19.88 5.91 0.64
N ASP A 261 -19.83 5.63 -0.66
CA ASP A 261 -20.99 5.80 -1.54
C ASP A 261 -22.16 4.94 -1.08
N LEU A 262 -21.89 3.68 -0.71
CA LEU A 262 -22.88 2.77 -0.14
C LEU A 262 -23.49 3.30 1.16
N THR A 263 -22.66 3.79 2.09
CA THR A 263 -23.10 4.30 3.40
C THR A 263 -24.07 5.47 3.23
N ASN A 264 -23.70 6.45 2.41
CA ASN A 264 -24.51 7.64 2.17
C ASN A 264 -25.85 7.27 1.51
N LYS A 265 -25.80 6.48 0.43
CA LYS A 265 -27.02 6.05 -0.28
C LYS A 265 -27.93 5.18 0.59
N ALA A 266 -27.34 4.31 1.43
CA ALA A 266 -28.12 3.49 2.34
C ALA A 266 -28.84 4.34 3.41
N LEU A 267 -28.19 5.40 3.91
CA LEU A 267 -28.80 6.36 4.82
C LEU A 267 -29.96 7.10 4.17
N ASP A 268 -29.78 7.60 2.94
CA ASP A 268 -30.82 8.36 2.23
C ASP A 268 -32.09 7.54 2.03
N VAL A 269 -31.95 6.29 1.56
CA VAL A 269 -33.08 5.36 1.41
C VAL A 269 -33.69 5.03 2.78
N SER A 270 -32.88 4.77 3.80
CA SER A 270 -33.36 4.49 5.16
C SER A 270 -34.20 5.65 5.71
N VAL A 271 -33.71 6.88 5.60
CA VAL A 271 -34.40 8.08 6.11
C VAL A 271 -35.72 8.31 5.37
N TYR A 272 -35.72 8.15 4.04
CA TYR A 272 -36.93 8.32 3.24
C TYR A 272 -38.02 7.32 3.65
N VAL A 273 -37.68 6.04 3.66
CA VAL A 273 -38.63 4.97 3.92
C VAL A 273 -39.05 4.93 5.40
N GLY A 274 -38.14 5.29 6.32
CA GLY A 274 -38.45 5.46 7.74
C GLY A 274 -39.48 6.56 7.99
N LYS A 275 -39.40 7.67 7.25
CA LYS A 275 -40.41 8.74 7.29
C LYS A 275 -41.77 8.28 6.76
N LEU A 276 -41.77 7.52 5.66
CA LEU A 276 -42.98 6.89 5.11
C LEU A 276 -43.68 5.99 6.15
N ALA A 277 -42.91 5.31 6.98
CA ALA A 277 -43.38 4.41 8.03
C ALA A 277 -43.91 5.10 9.31
N ALA A 278 -43.37 6.26 9.68
CA ALA A 278 -43.56 6.88 11.01
C ALA A 278 -44.81 7.78 11.11
N ARG A 279 -45.10 8.60 10.10
CA ARG A 279 -46.22 9.56 9.95
C ARG A 279 -46.45 10.59 11.10
N SER A 280 -46.28 11.89 10.77
CA SER A 280 -47.17 13.00 11.21
C SER A 280 -47.02 14.32 10.43
N GLU A 281 -45.93 14.55 9.67
CA GLU A 281 -45.78 15.76 8.85
C GLU A 281 -45.70 15.43 7.35
N MET A 282 -46.13 16.38 6.50
CA MET A 282 -45.87 16.35 5.07
C MET A 282 -44.40 15.98 4.85
N LEU A 283 -44.13 15.06 3.92
CA LEU A 283 -42.77 14.87 3.40
C LEU A 283 -42.27 16.28 3.05
N ARG A 284 -41.28 16.80 3.80
CA ARG A 284 -40.74 18.16 3.56
C ARG A 284 -40.39 18.28 2.07
N MET A 285 -40.39 19.49 1.52
CA MET A 285 -40.11 19.81 0.09
C MET A 285 -38.90 19.09 -0.54
N ASN A 286 -37.98 18.53 0.26
CA ASN A 286 -36.76 17.81 -0.16
C ASN A 286 -36.89 16.27 -0.07
N PHE A 287 -38.11 15.73 0.06
CA PHE A 287 -38.38 14.28 0.06
C PHE A 287 -39.51 13.97 -0.93
N THR A 288 -39.33 14.42 -2.16
CA THR A 288 -40.25 14.18 -3.27
C THR A 288 -40.18 12.72 -3.74
N ALA A 289 -41.23 12.25 -4.42
CA ALA A 289 -41.22 10.97 -5.11
C ALA A 289 -40.07 10.85 -6.14
N GLU A 290 -39.62 11.99 -6.69
CA GLU A 290 -38.48 12.08 -7.61
C GLU A 290 -37.15 11.82 -6.91
N GLU A 291 -36.94 12.39 -5.72
CA GLU A 291 -35.74 12.13 -4.93
C GLU A 291 -35.71 10.69 -4.41
N PHE A 292 -36.86 10.12 -4.06
CA PHE A 292 -36.96 8.69 -3.74
C PHE A 292 -36.57 7.82 -4.93
N ALA A 293 -37.18 8.05 -6.09
CA ALA A 293 -36.86 7.30 -7.30
C ALA A 293 -35.38 7.43 -7.67
N ARG A 294 -34.82 8.63 -7.58
CA ARG A 294 -33.39 8.89 -7.79
C ARG A 294 -32.52 8.12 -6.80
N GLY A 295 -32.83 8.16 -5.51
CA GLY A 295 -32.07 7.43 -4.49
C GLY A 295 -32.12 5.92 -4.66
N VAL A 296 -33.28 5.36 -5.05
CA VAL A 296 -33.46 3.94 -5.34
C VAL A 296 -32.67 3.53 -6.59
N LEU A 297 -32.72 4.32 -7.66
CA LEU A 297 -31.97 4.07 -8.89
C LEU A 297 -30.46 4.17 -8.63
N ASP A 298 -30.00 5.23 -7.96
CA ASP A 298 -28.59 5.47 -7.64
C ASP A 298 -28.00 4.41 -6.71
N PHE A 299 -28.80 3.85 -5.79
CA PHE A 299 -28.44 2.68 -5.00
C PHE A 299 -28.34 1.44 -5.89
N GLY A 300 -29.30 1.22 -6.80
CA GLY A 300 -29.23 0.17 -7.82
C GLY A 300 -27.97 0.25 -8.69
N ARG A 301 -27.56 1.46 -9.09
CA ARG A 301 -26.30 1.72 -9.84
C ARG A 301 -25.07 1.34 -9.05
N CYS A 302 -24.99 1.81 -7.79
CA CYS A 302 -23.90 1.51 -6.87
C CYS A 302 -23.71 -0.02 -6.71
N MET A 303 -24.82 -0.75 -6.68
CA MET A 303 -24.83 -2.20 -6.50
C MET A 303 -24.71 -2.99 -7.81
N THR A 304 -24.54 -2.34 -8.97
CA THR A 304 -24.59 -2.97 -10.31
C THR A 304 -25.88 -3.80 -10.54
N MET A 305 -26.97 -3.39 -9.89
CA MET A 305 -28.30 -4.02 -9.98
C MET A 305 -29.30 -3.17 -10.79
N GLU A 306 -28.81 -2.26 -11.64
CA GLU A 306 -29.64 -1.32 -12.43
C GLU A 306 -30.75 -2.04 -13.20
N GLY A 307 -30.46 -3.18 -13.83
CA GLY A 307 -31.45 -3.95 -14.60
C GLY A 307 -32.59 -4.53 -13.76
N ARG A 308 -32.48 -4.53 -12.42
CA ARG A 308 -33.55 -4.95 -11.49
C ARG A 308 -34.45 -3.79 -11.07
N VAL A 309 -34.02 -2.55 -11.28
CA VAL A 309 -34.73 -1.33 -10.88
C VAL A 309 -35.27 -0.64 -12.13
N GLY A 310 -36.44 -1.06 -12.59
CA GLY A 310 -37.08 -0.48 -13.76
C GLY A 310 -38.59 -0.46 -13.62
N GLY A 311 -39.24 0.54 -14.23
CA GLY A 311 -40.70 0.72 -14.15
C GLY A 311 -41.16 2.17 -14.03
N LEU A 312 -42.08 2.43 -13.09
CA LEU A 312 -42.73 3.73 -12.91
C LEU A 312 -41.79 4.77 -12.27
N LEU A 313 -40.79 4.30 -11.52
CA LEU A 313 -39.72 5.13 -10.94
C LEU A 313 -38.81 5.78 -12.00
N GLU A 314 -38.58 5.11 -13.15
CA GLU A 314 -37.76 5.66 -14.24
C GLU A 314 -38.59 6.57 -15.17
N SER A 315 -39.84 6.20 -15.41
CA SER A 315 -40.67 6.83 -16.46
C SER A 315 -41.44 8.06 -15.97
N HIS A 316 -42.01 8.05 -14.76
CA HIS A 316 -42.86 9.14 -14.26
C HIS A 316 -42.81 9.27 -12.72
N PRO A 317 -41.64 9.49 -12.10
CA PRO A 317 -41.48 9.43 -10.65
C PRO A 317 -42.36 10.44 -9.89
N GLY A 318 -42.56 11.65 -10.43
CA GLY A 318 -43.42 12.68 -9.81
C GLY A 318 -44.89 12.26 -9.67
N ARG A 319 -45.38 11.30 -10.47
CA ARG A 319 -46.78 10.81 -10.40
C ARG A 319 -47.04 9.91 -9.19
N LEU A 320 -45.98 9.37 -8.57
CA LEU A 320 -46.09 8.52 -7.39
C LEU A 320 -46.35 9.30 -6.10
N GLN A 321 -46.17 10.63 -6.10
CA GLN A 321 -46.28 11.48 -4.93
C GLN A 321 -47.60 11.27 -4.16
N GLY A 322 -48.75 11.29 -4.85
CA GLY A 322 -50.06 11.08 -4.21
C GLY A 322 -50.24 9.67 -3.63
N THR A 323 -49.59 8.65 -4.23
CA THR A 323 -49.64 7.28 -3.72
C THR A 323 -48.75 7.11 -2.48
N LEU A 324 -47.56 7.72 -2.48
CA LEU A 324 -46.66 7.75 -1.32
C LEU A 324 -47.27 8.52 -0.15
N GLU A 325 -47.92 9.65 -0.42
CA GLU A 325 -48.70 10.38 0.58
C GLU A 325 -49.83 9.52 1.13
N MET A 326 -50.58 8.79 0.30
CA MET A 326 -51.62 7.86 0.75
C MET A 326 -51.06 6.75 1.66
N ILE A 327 -49.90 6.17 1.32
CA ILE A 327 -49.24 5.14 2.13
C ILE A 327 -48.76 5.71 3.46
N ALA A 328 -48.05 6.85 3.45
CA ALA A 328 -47.69 7.59 4.66
C ALA A 328 -48.96 7.80 5.50
N ASN A 329 -50.04 8.14 4.79
CA ASN A 329 -51.34 8.47 5.33
C ASN A 329 -52.27 7.29 5.65
N SER A 330 -51.78 6.06 5.59
CA SER A 330 -52.54 4.89 6.01
C SER A 330 -52.45 4.71 7.54
N GLY A 331 -53.55 4.30 8.16
CA GLY A 331 -53.60 3.92 9.59
C GLY A 331 -53.83 5.03 10.63
N ALA A 332 -53.91 6.33 10.29
CA ALA A 332 -54.33 7.36 11.29
C ALA A 332 -55.85 7.47 11.49
N GLY A 333 -56.64 6.66 10.77
CA GLY A 333 -58.10 6.64 10.87
C GLY A 333 -58.67 5.48 11.68
N VAL A 334 -57.85 4.71 12.42
CA VAL A 334 -58.31 3.56 13.22
C VAL A 334 -58.41 3.89 14.73
N THR A 335 -57.98 5.09 15.14
CA THR A 335 -57.97 5.51 16.55
C THR A 335 -59.18 6.33 17.02
N GLU A 336 -60.20 6.57 16.19
CA GLU A 336 -61.41 7.31 16.60
C GLU A 336 -62.67 6.45 16.76
N GLY A 337 -62.55 5.12 16.78
CA GLY A 337 -63.71 4.21 16.79
C GLY A 337 -63.67 3.06 17.77
N ARG A 338 -62.74 3.04 18.73
CA ARG A 338 -62.71 1.99 19.77
C ARG A 338 -62.87 2.65 21.14
N SER A 339 -64.13 2.79 21.51
CA SER A 339 -64.60 3.08 22.87
C SER A 339 -63.69 2.42 23.89
N ASP A 340 -63.19 3.24 24.81
CA ASP A 340 -62.66 2.81 26.09
C ASP A 340 -63.59 1.76 26.68
N CYS A 341 -63.06 0.56 26.85
CA CYS A 341 -63.56 -0.42 27.80
C CYS A 341 -62.36 -0.74 28.66
N ASN A 342 -62.35 -0.13 29.86
CA ASN A 342 -61.40 -0.32 30.94
C ASN A 342 -60.94 -1.78 31.05
N ILE A 343 -59.62 -1.97 30.97
CA ILE A 343 -58.94 -3.11 31.59
C ILE A 343 -58.15 -2.50 32.76
N ASP A 344 -58.89 -2.04 33.76
CA ASP A 344 -58.36 -1.75 35.11
C ASP A 344 -59.21 -2.46 36.20
N ASP A 345 -60.14 -3.33 35.79
CA ASP A 345 -60.66 -4.38 36.65
C ASP A 345 -60.05 -5.70 36.18
N MET A 346 -59.22 -6.29 37.05
CA MET A 346 -58.46 -7.56 36.93
C MET A 346 -56.96 -7.44 36.61
N LEU A 347 -56.19 -6.84 37.53
CA LEU A 347 -55.21 -7.53 38.40
C LEU A 347 -54.50 -6.57 39.35
#